data_AF-A0A654TXT9-F1
#
_entry.id   AF-A0A654TXT9-F1
#
_cell.length_a   1.000
_cell.length_b   1.000
_cell.length_c   1.000
_cell.angle_alpha   90.00
_cell.angle_beta   90.00
_cell.angle_gamma   90.00
#
_symmetry.space_group_name_H-M   'P 1'
#
loop_
_entity.id
_entity.type
_entity.pdbx_description
1 polymer ?
#
loop_
_entity_poly.entity_id
_entity_poly.type
_entity_poly.pdbx_seq_one_letter_code
_entity_poly.pdbx_strand_id
1 'polypeptide(L)' 'MVRLVRSAPQDMGTSMLADRAAHRPLEWDLRNGVIVRKARAHGLATPISDVLVPLLAAASDGPG' A
#
# COMPACT_ATOMS: atom_id res chain seq x y z
N MET A 1 -5.72 14.10 0.57
CA MET A 1 -4.49 13.28 0.43
C MET A 1 -3.71 13.55 -0.85
N VAL A 2 -4.29 13.44 -2.06
CA VAL A 2 -3.51 13.64 -3.32
C VAL A 2 -2.77 14.98 -3.38
N ARG A 3 -3.39 16.08 -2.94
CA ARG A 3 -2.74 17.39 -2.88
C ARG A 3 -1.54 17.44 -1.94
N LEU A 4 -1.63 16.77 -0.78
CA LEU A 4 -0.53 16.69 0.18
C LEU A 4 0.69 16.00 -0.43
N VAL A 5 0.48 14.90 -1.14
CA VAL A 5 1.57 14.18 -1.82
C VAL A 5 2.18 15.01 -2.94
N ARG A 6 1.36 15.76 -3.69
CA ARG A 6 1.85 16.63 -4.78
C ARG A 6 2.66 17.84 -4.30
N SER A 7 2.42 18.31 -3.07
CA SER A 7 3.14 19.45 -2.49
C SER A 7 4.30 19.04 -1.60
N ALA A 8 4.53 17.75 -1.38
CA ALA A 8 5.64 17.27 -0.58
C ALA A 8 6.98 17.55 -1.28
N PRO A 9 8.07 17.78 -0.52
CA PRO A 9 9.43 17.73 -1.06
C PRO A 9 9.66 16.45 -1.88
N GLN A 10 10.42 16.57 -2.97
CA GLN A 10 10.61 15.46 -3.92
C GLN A 10 11.33 14.25 -3.31
N ASP A 11 12.09 14.47 -2.24
CA ASP A 11 12.84 13.48 -1.47
C ASP A 11 12.07 12.92 -0.26
N MET A 12 10.82 13.36 -0.04
CA MET A 12 10.00 12.86 1.06
C MET A 12 9.56 11.41 0.80
N GLY A 13 10.04 10.49 1.65
CA GLY A 13 9.60 9.09 1.66
C GLY A 13 8.40 8.81 2.57
N THR A 14 8.11 7.52 2.79
CA THR A 14 7.13 7.06 3.80
C THR A 14 7.76 5.98 4.67
N SER A 15 7.20 5.74 5.86
CA SER A 15 7.65 4.65 6.73
C SER A 15 7.63 3.28 6.03
N MET A 16 6.61 3.01 5.21
CA MET A 16 6.50 1.74 4.48
C MET A 16 7.59 1.58 3.41
N LEU A 17 8.06 2.68 2.80
CA LEU A 17 9.23 2.65 1.91
C LEU A 17 10.52 2.39 2.69
N ALA A 18 10.69 3.01 3.86
CA ALA A 18 11.84 2.77 4.73
C ALA A 18 11.87 1.32 5.21
N ASP A 19 10.73 0.75 5.60
CA ASP A 19 10.60 -0.65 6.00
C ASP A 19 10.99 -1.59 4.85
N ARG A 20 10.55 -1.29 3.62
CA ARG A 20 10.93 -2.08 2.45
C ARG A 20 12.43 -2.03 2.16
N ALA A 21 13.06 -0.87 2.30
CA ALA A 21 14.49 -0.70 2.12
C ALA A 21 15.30 -1.43 3.22
N ALA A 22 14.74 -1.52 4.43
CA ALA A 22 15.33 -2.23 5.57
C ALA A 22 14.96 -3.72 5.63
N HIS A 23 14.29 -4.27 4.60
CA HIS A 23 13.83 -5.67 4.56
C HIS A 23 12.98 -6.08 5.77
N ARG A 24 12.13 -5.16 6.26
CA ARG A 24 11.15 -5.43 7.32
C ARG A 24 9.75 -5.69 6.73
N PRO A 25 8.89 -6.44 7.45
CA PRO A 25 7.49 -6.59 7.07
C PRO A 25 6.79 -5.25 6.91
N LEU A 26 5.92 -5.14 5.91
CA LEU A 26 5.23 -3.90 5.55
C LEU A 26 3.83 -3.84 6.16
N GLU A 27 3.36 -2.63 6.45
CA GLU A 27 1.98 -2.35 6.83
C GLU A 27 0.99 -2.43 5.63
N TRP A 28 1.20 -3.36 4.68
CA TRP A 28 0.48 -3.38 3.41
C TRP A 28 -1.02 -3.66 3.57
N ASP A 29 -1.41 -4.61 4.45
CA ASP A 29 -2.84 -4.91 4.69
C ASP A 29 -3.50 -3.81 5.52
N LEU A 30 -2.76 -3.16 6.43
CA LEU A 30 -3.27 -2.03 7.21
C LEU A 30 -3.51 -0.80 6.33
N ARG A 31 -2.57 -0.48 5.43
CA ARG A 31 -2.61 0.77 4.64
C ARG A 31 -3.34 0.62 3.30
N ASN A 32 -3.29 -0.54 2.66
CA ASN A 32 -3.86 -0.75 1.32
C ASN A 32 -4.88 -1.89 1.29
N GLY A 33 -4.59 -3.04 1.90
CA GLY A 33 -5.51 -4.19 1.94
C GLY A 33 -6.86 -3.89 2.61
N VAL A 34 -6.86 -2.96 3.59
CA VAL A 34 -8.07 -2.47 4.26
C VAL A 34 -9.13 -1.95 3.28
N ILE A 35 -8.71 -1.32 2.18
CA ILE A 35 -9.64 -0.77 1.18
C ILE A 35 -10.41 -1.89 0.50
N VAL A 36 -9.72 -2.95 0.06
CA VAL A 36 -10.36 -4.14 -0.55
C VAL A 36 -11.30 -4.82 0.45
N ARG A 37 -10.84 -5.03 1.70
CA ARG A 37 -11.65 -5.69 2.74
C ARG A 37 -12.93 -4.91 3.05
N LYS A 38 -12.85 -3.58 3.17
CA LYS A 38 -14.02 -2.74 3.42
C LYS A 38 -14.92 -2.63 2.18
N ALA A 39 -14.36 -2.49 0.99
CA ALA A 39 -15.13 -2.41 -0.25
C ALA A 39 -16.00 -3.65 -0.49
N ARG A 40 -15.48 -4.84 -0.19
CA ARG A 40 -16.24 -6.11 -0.26
C ARG A 40 -17.50 -6.10 0.59
N ALA A 41 -17.44 -5.54 1.80
CA ALA A 41 -18.61 -5.44 2.69
C ALA A 41 -19.70 -4.51 2.14
N HIS A 42 -19.37 -3.63 1.19
CA HIS A 42 -20.27 -2.65 0.60
C HIS A 42 -20.56 -2.89 -0.90
N GLY A 43 -20.08 -3.99 -1.48
CA GLY A 43 -20.28 -4.29 -2.90
C GLY A 43 -19.61 -3.30 -3.86
N LEU A 44 -18.49 -2.67 -3.45
CA LEU A 44 -17.77 -1.69 -4.25
C LEU A 44 -16.58 -2.33 -4.97
N ALA A 45 -16.38 -1.97 -6.24
CA ALA A 45 -15.22 -2.41 -7.02
C ALA A 45 -13.96 -1.63 -6.63
N THR A 46 -12.80 -2.31 -6.61
CA THR A 46 -11.50 -1.73 -6.25
C THR A 46 -10.41 -1.99 -7.30
N PRO A 47 -10.64 -1.71 -8.59
CA PRO A 47 -9.79 -2.21 -9.68
C PRO A 47 -8.31 -1.80 -9.57
N ILE A 48 -8.02 -0.61 -9.03
CA ILE A 48 -6.63 -0.17 -8.78
C ILE A 48 -6.01 -0.97 -7.63
N SER A 49 -6.76 -1.20 -6.54
CA SER A 49 -6.26 -1.96 -5.39
C SER A 49 -6.09 -3.43 -5.73
N ASP A 50 -6.90 -3.97 -6.63
CA ASP A 50 -6.81 -5.36 -7.08
C ASP A 50 -5.48 -5.65 -7.80
N VAL A 51 -4.82 -4.61 -8.34
CA VAL A 51 -3.47 -4.68 -8.88
C VAL A 51 -2.40 -4.38 -7.81
N LEU A 52 -2.58 -3.31 -7.03
CA LEU A 52 -1.53 -2.84 -6.11
C LEU A 52 -1.37 -3.71 -4.86
N VAL A 53 -2.47 -4.19 -4.29
CA VAL A 53 -2.44 -4.93 -3.02
C VAL A 53 -1.66 -6.25 -3.13
N PRO A 54 -1.85 -7.09 -4.17
CA PRO A 54 -1.04 -8.30 -4.33
C PRO A 54 0.45 -8.01 -4.49
N LEU A 55 0.83 -6.95 -5.21
CA LEU A 55 2.23 -6.58 -5.40
C LEU A 55 2.89 -6.11 -4.10
N LEU A 56 2.16 -5.35 -3.29
CA LEU A 56 2.63 -4.91 -1.97
C LEU A 56 2.75 -6.08 -0.98
N ALA A 57 1.80 -7.02 -1.02
CA ALA A 57 1.86 -8.23 -0.22
C ALA A 57 3.09 -9.08 -0.59
N ALA A 58 3.32 -9.32 -1.89
CA ALA A 58 4.49 -10.04 -2.36
C ALA A 58 5.80 -9.34 -2.00
N ALA A 59 5.84 -8.00 -2.09
CA ALA A 59 7.02 -7.21 -1.69
C ALA A 59 7.32 -7.24 -0.18
N SER A 60 6.33 -7.59 0.65
CA SER A 60 6.45 -7.75 2.10
C SER A 60 6.78 -9.18 2.50
N ASP A 61 6.01 -10.14 1.98
CA ASP A 61 5.90 -11.47 2.57
C ASP A 61 6.45 -12.58 1.65
N GLY A 62 6.83 -12.25 0.41
CA GLY A 62 7.42 -13.17 -0.56
C GLY A 62 6.44 -14.17 -1.19
N PRO A 63 6.92 -15.28 -1.79
CA PRO A 63 8.34 -15.63 -1.98
C PRO A 63 9.03 -14.79 -3.07
N GLY A 64 10.37 -14.67 -3.00
CA GLY A 64 11.20 -13.91 -3.95
C GLY A 64 12.35 -13.16 -3.28
#